data_AF-A0AAD6Y0J5-F1
#
_entry.id   AF-A0AAD6Y0J5-F1
#
_cell.length_a   1.000
_cell.length_b   1.000
_cell.length_c   1.000
_cell.angle_alpha   90.00
_cell.angle_beta   90.00
_cell.angle_gamma   90.00
#
_symmetry.space_group_name_H-M   'P 1'
#
loop_
_entity.id
_entity.type
_entity.pdbx_description
1 polymer ?
#
loop_
_entity_poly.entity_id
_entity_poly.type
_entity_poly.pdbx_seq_one_letter_code
_entity_poly.pdbx_strand_id
1 'polypeptide(L)'
;MPPRGSQRRSLHDFQQLAGWVIWALNVCPLLWPGLSAVYDKTRGKIRSNGKISISKAAVRDLSWFAAHLKRSDGVQLLEELDWDPCDAEVTVFCDASLLGLGFFFDGCSMAFQARPPSAALQNSLALEALCVCWALHEVERLLMPVFKMVVIWTDSLDTVDIFSSLSAKPLYNEILKSAVDVLIRTNLKLHVCHIEGRKNIVTDALSRYLNDTAHKACPGLYIDDSQAPPSLHWPTAAPPKRRLRSARRVVPHNVHIIPPSSG
;
A
#
# COMPACT_ATOMS: atom_id res chain seq x y z
N MET A 1 19.02 -26.29 14.18
CA MET A 1 17.86 -25.98 13.33
C MET A 1 16.59 -26.48 14.01
N PRO A 2 15.59 -25.64 14.31
CA PRO A 2 14.31 -26.12 14.83
C PRO A 2 13.38 -26.58 13.68
N PRO A 3 12.45 -27.51 13.94
CA PRO A 3 11.72 -28.23 12.90
C PRO A 3 10.68 -27.34 12.19
N ARG A 4 10.57 -27.52 10.87
CA ARG A 4 9.57 -26.89 9.99
C ARG A 4 8.18 -27.53 10.18
N GLY A 5 7.61 -27.40 11.36
CA GLY A 5 6.18 -27.61 11.55
C GLY A 5 5.41 -26.45 10.93
N SER A 6 4.38 -26.72 10.13
CA SER A 6 3.41 -25.70 9.72
C SER A 6 2.81 -25.08 10.99
N GLN A 7 3.35 -23.95 11.47
CA GLN A 7 2.78 -23.24 12.61
C GLN A 7 1.40 -22.75 12.19
N ARG A 8 0.38 -23.43 12.72
CA ARG A 8 -1.02 -23.05 12.59
C ARG A 8 -1.50 -22.59 13.95
N ARG A 9 -2.26 -21.50 13.94
CA ARG A 9 -2.88 -20.92 15.13
C ARG A 9 -4.40 -20.86 14.94
N SER A 10 -5.15 -20.82 16.04
CA SER A 10 -6.60 -20.73 15.96
C SER A 10 -7.02 -19.34 15.45
N LEU A 11 -8.24 -19.20 14.93
CA LEU A 11 -8.78 -17.86 14.62
C LEU A 11 -8.83 -17.00 15.89
N HIS A 12 -9.16 -17.62 17.03
CA HIS A 12 -9.12 -16.97 18.34
C HIS A 12 -7.74 -16.38 18.66
N ASP A 13 -6.64 -17.11 18.42
CA ASP A 13 -5.28 -16.62 18.66
C ASP A 13 -4.97 -15.38 17.82
N PHE A 14 -5.39 -15.39 16.54
CA PHE A 14 -5.22 -14.23 15.65
C PHE A 14 -6.06 -13.03 16.10
N GLN A 15 -7.32 -13.26 16.52
CA GLN A 15 -8.21 -12.20 17.00
C GLN A 15 -7.72 -11.62 18.32
N GLN A 16 -7.25 -12.46 19.23
CA GLN A 16 -6.65 -12.03 20.49
C GLN A 16 -5.45 -11.13 20.21
N LEU A 17 -4.49 -11.59 19.39
CA LEU A 17 -3.33 -10.79 19.01
C LEU A 17 -3.72 -9.46 18.35
N ALA A 18 -4.69 -9.48 17.44
CA ALA A 18 -5.19 -8.25 16.82
C ALA A 18 -5.76 -7.29 17.87
N GLY A 19 -6.49 -7.79 18.89
CA GLY A 19 -6.96 -6.98 20.00
C GLY A 19 -5.85 -6.28 20.78
N TRP A 20 -4.76 -6.99 21.10
CA TRP A 20 -3.59 -6.38 21.76
C TRP A 20 -2.93 -5.30 20.90
N VAL A 21 -2.81 -5.55 19.60
CA VAL A 21 -2.25 -4.57 18.66
C VAL A 21 -3.15 -3.34 18.54
N ILE A 22 -4.46 -3.52 18.41
CA ILE A 22 -5.43 -2.40 18.38
C ILE A 22 -5.32 -1.54 19.63
N TRP A 23 -5.14 -2.15 20.80
CA TRP A 23 -4.91 -1.37 22.02
C TRP A 23 -3.66 -0.49 21.92
N ALA A 24 -2.55 -1.02 21.41
CA ALA A 24 -1.33 -0.25 21.19
C ALA A 24 -1.47 0.81 20.08
N LEU A 25 -2.35 0.60 19.10
CA LEU A 25 -2.64 1.59 18.04
C LEU A 25 -3.33 2.85 18.56
N ASN A 26 -3.95 2.82 19.75
CA ASN A 26 -4.42 4.04 20.41
C ASN A 26 -3.25 4.95 20.84
N VAL A 27 -2.04 4.39 21.01
CA VAL A 27 -0.83 5.14 21.39
C VAL A 27 0.01 5.51 20.17
N CYS A 28 0.06 4.65 19.15
CA CYS A 28 0.78 4.90 17.91
C CYS A 28 -0.11 4.57 16.69
N PRO A 29 -1.03 5.46 16.29
CA PRO A 29 -1.94 5.23 15.16
C PRO A 29 -1.20 4.96 13.86
N LEU A 30 -0.01 5.54 13.66
CA LEU A 30 0.80 5.34 12.46
C LEU A 30 1.10 3.86 12.15
N LEU A 31 1.04 2.98 13.16
CA LEU A 31 1.39 1.56 13.00
C LEU A 31 0.25 0.67 12.48
N TRP A 32 -0.90 1.23 12.10
CA TRP A 32 -2.03 0.50 11.51
C TRP A 32 -1.66 -0.48 10.37
N PRO A 33 -0.71 -0.17 9.46
CA PRO A 33 -0.28 -1.10 8.42
C PRO A 33 0.22 -2.45 8.93
N GLY A 34 0.64 -2.54 10.20
CA GLY A 34 1.07 -3.78 10.85
C GLY A 34 0.00 -4.88 10.91
N LEU A 35 -1.29 -4.51 10.84
CA LEU A 35 -2.42 -5.45 10.92
C LEU A 35 -2.96 -5.93 9.57
N SER A 36 -2.55 -5.32 8.44
CA SER A 36 -3.14 -5.60 7.12
C SER A 36 -3.15 -7.10 6.78
N ALA A 37 -2.00 -7.77 6.88
CA ALA A 37 -1.89 -9.19 6.57
C ALA A 37 -2.64 -10.10 7.58
N VAL A 38 -2.79 -9.66 8.84
CA VAL A 38 -3.58 -10.39 9.84
C VAL A 38 -5.06 -10.37 9.47
N TYR A 39 -5.60 -9.20 9.14
CA TYR A 39 -7.00 -9.06 8.71
C TYR A 39 -7.29 -9.78 7.40
N ASP A 40 -6.42 -9.67 6.40
CA ASP A 40 -6.57 -10.43 5.16
C ASP A 40 -6.62 -11.96 5.44
N LYS A 41 -5.77 -12.43 6.36
CA LYS A 41 -5.72 -13.84 6.72
C LYS A 41 -6.94 -14.32 7.48
N THR A 42 -7.56 -13.49 8.30
CA THR A 42 -8.75 -13.85 9.10
C THR A 42 -10.06 -13.57 8.37
N ARG A 43 -10.04 -12.79 7.28
CA ARG A 43 -11.22 -12.40 6.51
C ARG A 43 -12.11 -13.59 6.12
N GLY A 44 -13.41 -13.47 6.42
CA GLY A 44 -14.43 -14.44 6.08
C GLY A 44 -14.36 -15.76 6.88
N LYS A 45 -13.50 -15.86 7.89
CA LYS A 45 -13.42 -17.05 8.76
C LYS A 45 -14.24 -16.84 10.01
N ILE A 46 -15.07 -17.84 10.33
CA ILE A 46 -16.06 -17.76 11.42
C ILE A 46 -15.78 -18.82 12.51
N ARG A 47 -15.08 -19.91 12.17
CA ARG A 47 -14.76 -20.98 13.12
C ARG A 47 -13.61 -20.57 14.03
N SER A 48 -13.92 -20.23 15.28
CA SER A 48 -12.96 -19.78 16.31
C SER A 48 -11.76 -20.74 16.49
N ASN A 49 -12.02 -22.05 16.61
CA ASN A 49 -10.96 -23.07 16.73
C ASN A 49 -10.38 -23.53 15.37
N GLY A 50 -10.75 -22.85 14.28
CA GLY A 50 -10.25 -23.14 12.94
C GLY A 50 -8.75 -22.89 12.84
N LYS A 51 -7.98 -23.89 12.42
CA LYS A 51 -6.51 -23.76 12.28
C LYS A 51 -6.14 -22.95 11.04
N ILE A 52 -5.56 -21.77 11.24
CA ILE A 52 -5.08 -20.85 10.22
C ILE A 52 -3.54 -20.94 10.16
N SER A 53 -2.98 -21.07 8.96
CA SER A 53 -1.52 -21.02 8.80
C SER A 53 -1.00 -19.61 9.04
N ILE A 54 0.12 -19.51 9.77
CA ILE A 54 0.87 -18.26 9.86
C ILE A 54 1.52 -18.00 8.50
N SER A 55 1.22 -16.85 7.88
CA SER A 55 1.82 -16.43 6.62
C SER A 55 3.09 -15.62 6.85
N LYS A 56 4.04 -15.69 5.91
CA LYS A 56 5.24 -14.84 5.92
C LYS A 56 4.89 -13.35 5.96
N ALA A 57 3.84 -12.91 5.25
CA ALA A 57 3.37 -11.52 5.26
C ALA A 57 2.95 -11.07 6.67
N ALA A 58 2.09 -11.85 7.34
CA ALA A 58 1.70 -11.57 8.73
C ALA A 58 2.91 -11.50 9.68
N VAL A 59 3.89 -12.40 9.54
CA VAL A 59 5.12 -12.33 10.36
C VAL A 59 5.90 -11.05 10.07
N ARG A 60 6.08 -10.69 8.79
CA ARG A 60 6.79 -9.47 8.39
C ARG A 60 6.11 -8.22 8.92
N ASP A 61 4.80 -8.08 8.75
CA ASP A 61 4.07 -6.86 9.11
C ASP A 61 3.99 -6.69 10.64
N LEU A 62 3.77 -7.79 11.38
CA LEU A 62 3.85 -7.77 12.85
C LEU A 62 5.28 -7.55 13.37
N SER A 63 6.32 -8.03 12.66
CA SER A 63 7.71 -7.76 13.04
C SER A 63 8.05 -6.28 12.80
N TRP A 64 7.57 -5.69 11.71
CA TRP A 64 7.69 -4.26 11.43
C TRP A 64 7.01 -3.43 12.53
N PHE A 65 5.77 -3.78 12.89
CA PHE A 65 5.03 -3.16 13.99
C PHE A 65 5.83 -3.23 15.31
N ALA A 66 6.29 -4.42 15.69
CA ALA A 66 7.01 -4.63 16.95
C ALA A 66 8.37 -3.91 16.97
N ALA A 67 9.04 -3.79 15.83
CA ALA A 67 10.31 -3.06 15.73
C ALA A 67 10.12 -1.56 15.97
N HIS A 68 9.05 -0.97 15.45
CA HIS A 68 8.71 0.44 15.72
C HIS A 68 8.27 0.67 17.15
N LEU A 69 7.39 -0.17 17.69
CA LEU A 69 6.92 -0.01 19.07
C LEU A 69 8.08 -0.09 20.08
N LYS A 70 9.10 -0.92 19.84
CA LYS A 70 10.29 -1.03 20.69
C LYS A 70 11.24 0.18 20.61
N ARG A 71 11.21 0.91 19.49
CA ARG A 71 12.03 2.11 19.27
C ARG A 71 11.29 3.39 19.61
N SER A 72 9.97 3.31 19.83
CA SER A 72 9.15 4.44 20.22
C SER A 72 9.44 4.82 21.66
N ASP A 73 9.55 6.11 21.92
CA ASP A 73 9.77 6.69 23.24
C ASP A 73 8.49 6.68 24.10
N GLY A 74 7.41 6.05 23.61
CA GLY A 74 6.19 5.75 24.36
C GLY A 74 5.10 6.81 24.28
N VAL A 75 5.33 7.93 23.58
CA VAL A 75 4.36 9.03 23.43
C VAL A 75 4.40 9.58 22.00
N GLN A 76 3.71 8.94 21.07
CA GLN A 76 3.24 9.59 19.81
C GLN A 76 1.75 9.93 19.97
N LEU A 77 1.43 10.53 21.11
CA LEU A 77 0.05 10.72 21.56
C LEU A 77 -0.51 12.04 20.99
N LEU A 78 -1.39 11.91 20.00
CA LEU A 78 -2.45 12.85 19.62
C LEU A 78 -2.09 14.25 19.08
N GLU A 79 -0.84 14.73 19.13
CA GLU A 79 -0.49 16.07 18.59
C GLU A 79 -0.39 16.14 17.05
N GLU A 80 -0.49 15.02 16.34
CA GLU A 80 -0.13 14.94 14.91
C GLU A 80 -1.25 15.30 13.92
N LEU A 81 -2.52 15.38 14.33
CA LEU A 81 -3.67 15.46 13.40
C LEU A 81 -4.56 16.71 13.52
N ASP A 82 -4.24 17.66 14.40
CA ASP A 82 -5.08 18.84 14.64
C ASP A 82 -4.46 20.10 14.03
N TRP A 83 -4.25 20.09 12.71
CA TRP A 83 -3.86 21.27 11.94
C TRP A 83 -4.61 21.31 10.60
N ASP A 84 -4.94 22.51 10.13
CA ASP A 84 -5.69 22.67 8.89
C ASP A 84 -4.76 22.52 7.68
N PRO A 85 -5.11 21.75 6.64
CA PRO A 85 -4.34 21.69 5.39
C PRO A 85 -3.98 23.07 4.79
N CYS A 86 -4.74 24.12 5.09
CA CYS A 86 -4.43 25.49 4.68
C CYS A 86 -3.18 26.07 5.37
N ASP A 87 -2.79 25.54 6.54
CA ASP A 87 -1.62 25.93 7.31
C ASP A 87 -0.35 25.15 6.89
N ALA A 88 -0.40 24.42 5.77
CA ALA A 88 0.72 23.62 5.29
C ALA A 88 1.94 24.48 4.94
N GLU A 89 3.09 24.08 5.45
CA GLU A 89 4.38 24.69 5.10
C GLU A 89 4.84 24.23 3.71
N VAL A 90 4.46 23.01 3.32
CA VAL A 90 4.78 22.41 2.03
C VAL A 90 3.51 21.87 1.40
N THR A 91 3.21 22.34 0.19
CA THR A 91 2.12 21.82 -0.63
C THR A 91 2.68 21.12 -1.86
N VAL A 92 2.26 19.87 -2.05
CA VAL A 92 2.64 19.04 -3.21
C VAL A 92 1.38 18.58 -3.92
N PHE A 93 1.39 18.60 -5.25
CA PHE A 93 0.33 17.99 -6.05
C PHE A 93 0.87 16.74 -6.71
N CYS A 94 0.11 15.65 -6.71
CA CYS A 94 0.46 14.36 -7.31
C CYS A 94 -0.60 13.92 -8.33
N ASP A 95 -0.14 13.21 -9.36
CA ASP A 95 -0.97 12.39 -10.24
C ASP A 95 -0.16 11.18 -10.74
N ALA A 96 -0.86 10.12 -11.11
CA ALA A 96 -0.28 8.93 -11.69
C ALA A 96 -1.09 8.42 -12.88
N SER A 97 -0.38 7.99 -13.90
CA SER A 97 -0.96 7.29 -15.04
C SER A 97 -0.20 5.99 -15.31
N LEU A 98 -0.72 5.16 -16.22
CA LEU A 98 0.00 3.97 -16.68
C LEU A 98 1.31 4.31 -17.39
N LEU A 99 1.48 5.55 -17.88
CA LEU A 99 2.70 6.00 -18.54
C LEU A 99 3.76 6.44 -17.54
N GLY A 100 3.37 7.10 -16.44
CA GLY A 100 4.27 7.85 -15.58
C GLY A 100 3.64 8.25 -14.24
N LEU A 101 4.51 8.57 -13.29
CA LEU A 101 4.20 9.25 -12.04
C LEU A 101 4.66 10.70 -12.17
N GLY A 102 3.87 11.64 -11.66
CA GLY A 102 4.19 13.06 -11.75
C GLY A 102 3.73 13.81 -10.51
N PHE A 103 4.62 14.63 -9.94
CA PHE A 103 4.25 15.53 -8.85
C PHE A 103 5.05 16.83 -8.92
N PHE A 104 4.57 17.89 -8.28
CA PHE A 104 5.32 19.14 -8.17
C PHE A 104 5.09 19.84 -6.83
N PHE A 105 6.10 20.60 -6.41
CA PHE A 105 6.06 21.46 -5.24
C PHE A 105 5.45 22.81 -5.61
N ASP A 106 4.35 23.17 -4.95
CA ASP A 106 3.78 24.50 -5.11
C ASP A 106 4.74 25.57 -4.58
N GLY A 107 4.81 26.71 -5.27
CA GLY A 107 5.71 27.82 -4.92
C GLY A 107 7.20 27.66 -5.29
N CYS A 108 7.69 26.45 -5.62
CA CYS A 108 9.11 26.22 -5.92
C CYS A 108 9.43 25.98 -7.41
N SER A 109 8.44 25.98 -8.30
CA SER A 109 8.60 25.66 -9.74
C SER A 109 9.40 24.37 -9.98
N MET A 110 9.29 23.40 -9.07
CA MET A 110 10.05 22.14 -9.14
C MET A 110 9.09 20.96 -9.22
N ALA A 111 9.23 20.17 -10.28
CA ALA A 111 8.45 18.99 -10.57
C ALA A 111 9.35 17.76 -10.71
N PHE A 112 8.76 16.60 -10.49
CA PHE A 112 9.39 15.31 -10.66
C PHE A 112 8.54 14.44 -11.56
N GLN A 113 9.21 13.65 -12.38
CA GLN A 113 8.57 12.75 -13.34
C GLN A 113 9.34 11.44 -13.41
N ALA A 114 8.66 10.31 -13.25
CA ALA A 114 9.32 9.01 -13.34
C ALA A 114 8.44 7.94 -13.95
N ARG A 115 9.08 6.91 -14.52
CA ARG A 115 8.34 5.75 -15.01
C ARG A 115 7.83 4.91 -13.84
N PRO A 116 6.62 4.34 -13.92
CA PRO A 116 6.12 3.51 -12.85
C PRO A 116 6.85 2.16 -12.83
N PRO A 117 7.15 1.60 -11.65
CA PRO A 117 7.72 0.26 -11.55
C PRO A 117 6.79 -0.77 -12.20
N SER A 118 7.34 -1.72 -12.95
CA SER A 118 6.56 -2.74 -13.67
C SER A 118 5.62 -3.54 -12.74
N ALA A 119 6.02 -3.73 -11.48
CA ALA A 119 5.22 -4.40 -10.46
C ALA A 119 3.94 -3.61 -10.06
N ALA A 120 3.93 -2.29 -10.23
CA ALA A 120 2.82 -1.41 -9.86
C ALA A 120 1.83 -1.15 -11.02
N LEU A 121 2.25 -1.41 -12.27
CA LEU A 121 1.45 -1.16 -13.48
C LEU A 121 0.12 -1.93 -13.57
N GLN A 122 -0.09 -2.95 -12.73
CA GLN A 122 -1.33 -3.74 -12.75
C GLN A 122 -2.51 -3.03 -12.07
N ASN A 123 -2.30 -1.87 -11.42
CA ASN A 123 -3.31 -1.27 -10.57
C ASN A 123 -3.14 0.25 -10.49
N SER A 124 -4.07 1.02 -11.07
CA SER A 124 -4.03 2.48 -11.08
C SER A 124 -3.97 3.08 -9.67
N LEU A 125 -4.74 2.53 -8.73
CA LEU A 125 -4.71 2.94 -7.33
C LEU A 125 -3.33 2.71 -6.68
N ALA A 126 -2.61 1.66 -7.08
CA ALA A 126 -1.24 1.45 -6.58
C ALA A 126 -0.28 2.52 -7.11
N LEU A 127 -0.50 3.04 -8.31
CA LEU A 127 0.32 4.08 -8.91
C LEU A 127 0.08 5.44 -8.25
N GLU A 128 -1.19 5.79 -7.99
CA GLU A 128 -1.56 7.03 -7.29
C GLU A 128 -0.99 7.04 -5.87
N ALA A 129 -1.20 5.95 -5.12
CA ALA A 129 -0.64 5.82 -3.77
C ALA A 129 0.90 5.81 -3.77
N LEU A 130 1.53 5.18 -4.78
CA LEU A 130 2.98 5.20 -4.94
C LEU A 130 3.49 6.61 -5.26
N CYS A 131 2.75 7.39 -6.05
CA CYS A 131 3.11 8.78 -6.36
C CYS A 131 3.11 9.63 -5.09
N VAL A 132 2.08 9.52 -4.25
CA VAL A 132 2.00 10.20 -2.94
C VAL A 132 3.17 9.78 -2.04
N CYS A 133 3.46 8.47 -1.98
CA CYS A 133 4.61 7.97 -1.21
C CYS A 133 5.93 8.52 -1.76
N TRP A 134 6.11 8.58 -3.07
CA TRP A 134 7.32 9.10 -3.68
C TRP A 134 7.50 10.59 -3.39
N ALA A 135 6.45 11.39 -3.53
CA ALA A 135 6.45 12.79 -3.14
C ALA A 135 6.87 12.99 -1.68
N LEU A 136 6.38 12.16 -0.75
CA LEU A 136 6.78 12.22 0.66
C LEU A 136 8.28 11.92 0.87
N HIS A 137 8.86 10.96 0.13
CA HIS A 137 10.30 10.69 0.17
C HIS A 137 11.11 11.87 -0.36
N GLU A 138 10.62 12.56 -1.39
CA GLU A 138 11.30 13.73 -1.95
C GLU A 138 11.17 14.96 -1.04
N VAL A 139 10.04 15.11 -0.33
CA VAL A 139 9.92 16.07 0.78
C VAL A 139 10.96 15.78 1.84
N GLU A 140 11.11 14.52 2.26
CA GLU A 140 12.15 14.15 3.21
C GLU A 140 13.55 14.52 2.70
N ARG A 141 13.88 14.17 1.45
CA ARG A 141 15.21 14.37 0.88
C ARG A 141 15.57 15.84 0.72
N LEU A 142 14.62 16.68 0.32
CA LEU A 142 14.87 18.04 -0.13
C LEU A 142 14.62 19.09 0.96
N LEU A 143 13.64 18.83 1.82
CA LEU A 143 13.04 19.86 2.66
C LEU A 143 13.26 19.61 4.15
N MET A 144 13.72 18.43 4.55
CA MET A 144 14.02 18.15 5.94
C MET A 144 15.42 18.65 6.34
N PRO A 145 15.59 19.09 7.60
CA PRO A 145 14.62 19.09 8.70
C PRO A 145 13.76 20.37 8.80
N VAL A 146 13.69 21.19 7.75
CA VAL A 146 13.19 22.57 7.80
C VAL A 146 11.68 22.64 8.03
N PHE A 147 10.90 21.87 7.27
CA PHE A 147 9.44 21.89 7.35
C PHE A 147 8.90 20.63 8.03
N LYS A 148 7.74 20.75 8.68
CA LYS A 148 7.09 19.67 9.42
C LYS A 148 5.66 19.40 8.96
N MET A 149 4.95 20.39 8.43
CA MET A 149 3.56 20.29 8.01
C MET A 149 3.45 20.21 6.49
N VAL A 150 3.06 19.04 5.99
CA VAL A 150 3.05 18.73 4.55
C VAL A 150 1.64 18.34 4.12
N VAL A 151 1.13 18.98 3.08
CA VAL A 151 -0.07 18.53 2.36
C VAL A 151 0.32 17.99 1.00
N ILE A 152 -0.22 16.81 0.68
CA ILE A 152 -0.14 16.22 -0.65
C ILE A 152 -1.55 16.10 -1.23
N TRP A 153 -1.80 16.80 -2.34
CA TRP A 153 -3.04 16.75 -3.08
C TRP A 153 -2.99 15.66 -4.15
N THR A 154 -4.06 14.87 -4.26
CA THR A 154 -4.28 13.87 -5.30
C THR A 154 -5.74 13.90 -5.75
N ASP A 155 -6.03 13.51 -6.97
CA ASP A 155 -7.41 13.35 -7.47
C ASP A 155 -8.01 11.97 -7.18
N SER A 156 -7.27 11.14 -6.44
CA SER A 156 -7.71 9.81 -6.03
C SER A 156 -8.30 9.80 -4.62
N LEU A 157 -9.63 9.74 -4.54
CA LEU A 157 -10.32 9.52 -3.25
C LEU A 157 -9.90 8.21 -2.59
N ASP A 158 -9.71 7.14 -3.36
CA ASP A 158 -9.24 5.86 -2.83
C ASP A 158 -7.84 6.00 -2.19
N THR A 159 -6.96 6.83 -2.76
CA THR A 159 -5.64 7.12 -2.15
C THR A 159 -5.78 7.93 -0.88
N VAL A 160 -6.64 8.96 -0.86
CA VAL A 160 -6.95 9.73 0.35
C VAL A 160 -7.45 8.83 1.47
N ASP A 161 -8.37 7.91 1.17
CA ASP A 161 -8.93 6.97 2.14
C ASP A 161 -7.86 6.02 2.71
N ILE A 162 -6.96 5.52 1.87
CA ILE A 162 -5.89 4.61 2.29
C ILE A 162 -4.86 5.33 3.18
N PHE A 163 -4.48 6.57 2.86
CA PHE A 163 -3.52 7.34 3.66
C PHE A 163 -4.13 7.90 4.95
N SER A 164 -5.41 8.29 4.95
CA SER A 164 -6.10 8.78 6.15
C SER A 164 -6.38 7.66 7.16
N SER A 165 -6.78 6.48 6.68
CA SER A 165 -7.06 5.32 7.55
C SER A 165 -5.81 4.53 7.94
N LEU A 166 -4.70 4.71 7.20
CA LEU A 166 -3.49 3.88 7.28
C LEU A 166 -3.76 2.37 7.22
N SER A 167 -4.86 2.01 6.56
CA SER A 167 -5.33 0.64 6.44
C SER A 167 -5.48 0.30 4.97
N ALA A 168 -4.66 -0.64 4.51
CA ALA A 168 -4.67 -1.06 3.12
C ALA A 168 -4.87 -2.57 2.99
N LYS A 169 -5.36 -2.98 1.81
CA LYS A 169 -5.18 -4.37 1.35
C LYS A 169 -3.67 -4.69 1.26
N PRO A 170 -3.26 -5.96 1.40
CA PRO A 170 -1.85 -6.35 1.41
C PRO A 170 -1.02 -5.83 0.22
N LEU A 171 -1.65 -5.58 -0.93
CA LEU A 171 -0.99 -5.06 -2.13
C LEU A 171 -0.38 -3.67 -1.93
N TYR A 172 -1.06 -2.78 -1.19
CA TYR A 172 -0.63 -1.39 -0.97
C TYR A 172 0.05 -1.19 0.39
N ASN A 173 0.04 -2.22 1.25
CA ASN A 173 0.54 -2.11 2.61
C ASN A 173 2.02 -1.72 2.69
N GLU A 174 2.82 -2.12 1.69
CA GLU A 174 4.23 -1.75 1.64
C GLU A 174 4.45 -0.28 1.27
N ILE A 175 3.52 0.32 0.50
CA ILE A 175 3.53 1.77 0.22
C ILE A 175 3.28 2.51 1.53
N LEU A 176 2.22 2.14 2.26
CA LEU A 176 1.90 2.76 3.55
C LEU A 176 3.02 2.58 4.57
N LYS A 177 3.61 1.40 4.68
CA LYS A 177 4.75 1.17 5.59
C LYS A 177 5.94 2.06 5.24
N SER A 178 6.25 2.20 3.95
CA SER A 178 7.32 3.09 3.51
C SER A 178 7.03 4.56 3.81
N ALA A 179 5.80 5.01 3.63
CA ALA A 179 5.38 6.36 3.99
C ALA A 179 5.45 6.57 5.52
N VAL A 180 4.91 5.64 6.32
CA VAL A 180 4.96 5.69 7.78
C VAL A 180 6.40 5.67 8.31
N ASP A 181 7.29 4.89 7.70
CA ASP A 181 8.71 4.89 8.07
C ASP A 181 9.34 6.28 7.92
N VAL A 182 8.93 7.05 6.90
CA VAL A 182 9.34 8.46 6.74
C VAL A 182 8.70 9.31 7.83
N LEU A 183 7.38 9.22 8.05
CA LEU A 183 6.66 10.02 9.05
C LEU A 183 7.26 9.87 10.45
N ILE A 184 7.46 8.61 10.90
CA ILE A 184 8.04 8.31 12.22
C ILE A 184 9.48 8.83 12.32
N ARG A 185 10.30 8.63 11.28
CA ARG A 185 11.73 9.01 11.32
C ARG A 185 11.94 10.52 11.31
N THR A 186 11.08 11.25 10.61
CA THR A 186 11.21 12.69 10.38
C THR A 186 10.35 13.53 11.32
N ASN A 187 9.38 12.90 12.00
CA ASN A 187 8.30 13.57 12.72
C ASN A 187 7.54 14.57 11.82
N LEU A 188 7.33 14.18 10.55
CA LEU A 188 6.50 14.91 9.58
C LEU A 188 5.02 14.70 9.89
N LYS A 189 4.25 15.77 9.85
CA LYS A 189 2.79 15.73 9.86
C LYS A 189 2.30 15.79 8.41
N LEU A 190 1.55 14.77 8.00
CA LEU A 190 1.09 14.62 6.63
C LEU A 190 -0.44 14.68 6.55
N HIS A 191 -0.95 15.52 5.67
CA HIS A 191 -2.31 15.42 5.15
C HIS A 191 -2.28 15.01 3.68
N VAL A 192 -3.07 14.00 3.33
CA VAL A 192 -3.35 13.65 1.94
C VAL A 192 -4.77 14.09 1.64
N CYS A 193 -4.93 15.00 0.69
CA CYS A 193 -6.20 15.68 0.41
C CYS A 193 -6.64 15.49 -1.04
N HIS A 194 -7.95 15.55 -1.27
CA HIS A 194 -8.53 15.38 -2.60
C HIS A 194 -8.62 16.70 -3.36
N ILE A 195 -8.11 16.74 -4.60
CA ILE A 195 -8.36 17.80 -5.57
C ILE A 195 -9.14 17.24 -6.77
N GLU A 196 -10.03 18.03 -7.36
CA GLU A 196 -10.70 17.61 -8.60
C GLU A 196 -9.68 17.45 -9.74
N GLY A 197 -9.65 16.30 -10.43
CA GLY A 197 -8.68 16.04 -11.50
C GLY A 197 -8.60 17.12 -12.59
N ARG A 198 -9.72 17.77 -12.92
CA ARG A 198 -9.76 18.93 -13.85
C ARG A 198 -8.92 20.13 -13.42
N LYS A 199 -8.63 20.26 -12.12
CA LYS A 199 -7.77 21.30 -11.54
C LYS A 199 -6.31 20.85 -11.42
N ASN A 200 -6.05 19.54 -11.53
CA ASN A 200 -4.73 18.92 -11.37
C ASN A 200 -3.94 18.90 -12.70
N ILE A 201 -3.99 20.00 -13.47
CA ILE A 201 -3.54 20.02 -14.88
C ILE A 201 -2.04 19.75 -15.03
N VAL A 202 -1.22 20.33 -14.13
CA VAL A 202 0.24 20.22 -14.21
C VAL A 202 0.68 18.77 -14.00
N THR A 203 0.19 18.12 -12.96
CA THR A 203 0.53 16.73 -12.63
C THR A 203 -0.09 15.74 -13.60
N ASP A 204 -1.31 15.99 -14.11
CA ASP A 204 -1.93 15.18 -15.17
C ASP A 204 -1.07 15.16 -16.44
N ALA A 205 -0.50 16.31 -16.80
CA ALA A 205 0.46 16.42 -17.88
C ALA A 205 1.79 15.72 -17.55
N LEU A 206 2.33 15.90 -16.34
CA LEU A 206 3.58 15.25 -15.90
C LEU A 206 3.45 13.73 -15.89
N SER A 207 2.36 13.18 -15.35
CA SER A 207 2.13 11.73 -15.27
C SER A 207 2.01 11.07 -16.66
N ARG A 208 1.73 11.87 -17.71
CA ARG A 208 1.59 11.44 -19.10
C ARG A 208 2.74 11.86 -20.02
N TYR A 209 3.81 12.45 -19.48
CA TYR A 209 4.94 12.99 -20.26
C TYR A 209 4.55 14.09 -21.27
N LEU A 210 3.49 14.85 -20.98
CA LEU A 210 3.04 15.99 -21.77
C LEU A 210 3.70 17.29 -21.28
N ASN A 211 5.04 17.33 -21.29
CA ASN A 211 5.82 18.40 -20.64
C ASN A 211 5.52 19.79 -21.19
N ASP A 212 5.22 19.92 -22.50
CA ASP A 212 4.77 21.19 -23.09
C ASP A 212 3.48 21.71 -22.45
N THR A 213 2.54 20.83 -22.12
CA THR A 213 1.30 21.17 -21.43
C THR A 213 1.59 21.58 -19.98
N ALA A 214 2.49 20.88 -19.30
CA ALA A 214 2.91 21.22 -17.94
C ALA A 214 3.56 22.62 -17.90
N HIS A 215 4.48 22.93 -18.80
CA HIS A 215 5.11 24.27 -18.89
C HIS A 215 4.14 25.37 -19.28
N LYS A 216 3.12 25.08 -20.11
CA LYS A 216 2.06 26.06 -20.42
C LYS A 216 1.21 26.37 -19.19
N ALA A 217 0.91 25.36 -18.37
CA ALA A 217 0.12 25.52 -17.14
C ALA A 217 0.94 26.14 -16.00
N CYS A 218 2.24 25.87 -15.93
CA CYS A 218 3.18 26.42 -14.95
C CYS A 218 4.47 26.89 -15.66
N PRO A 219 4.51 28.14 -16.15
CA PRO A 219 5.71 28.69 -16.77
C PRO A 219 6.89 28.73 -15.80
N GLY A 220 8.07 28.28 -16.24
CA GLY A 220 9.27 28.22 -15.40
C GLY A 220 9.42 26.93 -14.58
N LEU A 221 8.48 25.99 -14.71
CA LEU A 221 8.58 24.66 -14.09
C LEU A 221 9.87 23.95 -14.53
N TYR A 222 10.69 23.53 -13.57
CA TYR A 222 11.82 22.64 -13.76
C TYR A 222 11.35 21.20 -13.50
N ILE A 223 11.55 20.30 -14.46
CA ILE A 223 11.14 18.90 -14.36
C ILE A 223 12.39 18.03 -14.16
N ASP A 224 12.49 17.37 -13.02
CA ASP A 224 13.53 16.39 -12.70
C ASP A 224 13.04 14.97 -12.99
N ASP A 225 13.70 14.27 -13.90
CA ASP A 225 13.43 12.87 -14.26
C ASP A 225 14.53 11.89 -13.80
N SER A 226 15.48 12.37 -13.00
CA SER A 226 16.61 11.58 -12.50
C SER A 226 16.26 10.76 -11.25
N GLN A 227 15.26 11.20 -10.49
CA GLN A 227 14.85 10.53 -9.26
C GLN A 227 13.87 9.39 -9.55
N ALA A 228 14.09 8.25 -8.90
CA ALA A 228 13.23 7.09 -9.01
C ALA A 228 12.29 6.99 -7.79
N PRO A 229 11.07 6.46 -7.97
CA PRO A 229 10.19 6.11 -6.86
C PRO A 229 10.85 5.13 -5.89
N PRO A 230 10.45 5.10 -4.61
CA PRO A 230 11.03 4.20 -3.63
C PRO A 230 10.90 2.74 -4.05
N SER A 231 11.96 1.95 -3.83
CA SER A 231 11.95 0.52 -4.10
C SER A 231 11.20 -0.22 -2.98
N LEU A 232 10.07 -0.83 -3.33
CA LEU A 232 9.18 -1.48 -2.37
C LEU A 232 9.15 -2.99 -2.57
N HIS A 233 8.84 -3.74 -1.51
CA HIS A 233 8.66 -5.19 -1.63
C HIS A 233 7.25 -5.56 -2.09
N TRP A 234 6.99 -5.48 -3.40
CA TRP A 234 5.66 -5.83 -3.95
C TRP A 234 5.32 -7.30 -3.67
N PRO A 235 4.18 -7.61 -3.02
CA PRO A 235 3.77 -8.99 -2.82
C PRO A 235 3.55 -9.64 -4.19
N THR A 236 4.25 -10.75 -4.44
CA THR A 236 4.02 -11.55 -5.64
C THR A 236 2.57 -12.04 -5.60
N ALA A 237 1.81 -11.82 -6.68
CA ALA A 237 0.45 -12.33 -6.78
C ALA A 237 0.46 -13.83 -6.47
N ALA A 238 -0.39 -14.26 -5.52
CA ALA A 238 -0.50 -15.67 -5.20
C ALA A 238 -0.89 -16.42 -6.50
N PRO A 239 -0.20 -17.51 -6.85
CA PRO A 239 -0.58 -18.29 -8.03
C PRO A 239 -2.05 -18.71 -7.89
N PRO A 240 -2.83 -18.69 -8.99
CA PRO A 240 -4.24 -19.05 -8.93
C PRO A 240 -4.38 -20.41 -8.28
N LYS A 241 -5.25 -20.51 -7.26
CA LYS A 241 -5.52 -21.78 -6.57
C LYS A 241 -5.92 -22.80 -7.63
N ARG A 242 -5.05 -23.79 -7.89
CA ARG A 242 -5.36 -24.94 -8.74
C ARG A 242 -6.68 -25.53 -8.23
N ARG A 243 -7.77 -25.31 -8.96
CA ARG A 243 -8.99 -26.10 -8.75
C ARG A 243 -8.56 -27.55 -8.97
N LEU A 244 -8.49 -28.33 -7.91
CA LEU A 244 -8.44 -29.78 -8.01
C LEU A 244 -9.68 -30.18 -8.80
N ARG A 245 -9.50 -30.47 -10.09
CA ARG A 245 -10.52 -31.17 -10.87
C ARG A 245 -10.75 -32.47 -10.13
N SER A 246 -11.94 -32.64 -9.56
CA SER A 246 -12.38 -33.94 -9.09
C SER A 246 -12.22 -34.91 -10.25
N ALA A 247 -11.33 -35.88 -10.09
CA ALA A 247 -11.21 -36.97 -11.04
C ALA A 247 -12.56 -37.71 -11.01
N ARG A 248 -13.40 -37.48 -12.03
CA ARG A 248 -14.51 -38.38 -12.31
C ARG A 248 -13.87 -39.73 -12.63
N ARG A 249 -14.09 -40.70 -11.74
CA ARG A 249 -13.81 -42.11 -11.99
C ARG A 249 -14.55 -42.49 -13.27
N VAL A 250 -13.81 -42.67 -14.36
CA VAL A 250 -14.35 -43.31 -15.57
C VAL A 250 -14.54 -44.77 -15.20
N VAL A 251 -15.79 -45.18 -15.04
CA VAL A 251 -16.16 -46.60 -14.96
C VAL A 251 -16.11 -47.12 -16.39
N PRO A 252 -15.29 -48.14 -16.72
CA PRO A 252 -15.31 -48.70 -18.06
C PRO A 252 -16.62 -49.48 -18.25
N HIS A 253 -17.40 -49.05 -19.25
CA HIS A 253 -18.55 -49.80 -19.75
C HIS A 253 -18.09 -50.88 -20.74
N ASN A 254 -18.76 -52.03 -20.59
CA ASN A 254 -19.03 -53.10 -21.55
C ASN A 254 -17.92 -54.09 -21.92
N VAL A 255 -18.16 -55.35 -21.54
CA VAL A 255 -18.15 -56.45 -22.51
C VAL A 255 -19.47 -57.21 -22.38
N HIS A 256 -20.35 -57.04 -23.37
CA HIS A 256 -21.49 -57.93 -23.58
C HIS A 256 -20.97 -59.28 -24.06
N ILE A 257 -21.29 -60.34 -23.31
CA ILE A 257 -21.09 -61.72 -23.72
C ILE A 257 -22.28 -62.10 -24.61
N ILE A 258 -22.00 -62.44 -25.87
CA ILE A 258 -22.97 -62.99 -26.83
C ILE A 258 -23.18 -64.48 -26.50
N PRO A 259 -24.42 -64.99 -26.38
CA PRO A 259 -24.66 -66.42 -26.21
C PRO A 259 -24.63 -67.17 -27.57
N PRO A 260 -24.28 -68.46 -27.59
CA PRO A 260 -24.27 -69.25 -28.83
C PRO A 260 -25.70 -69.66 -29.23
N SER A 261 -26.08 -69.37 -30.47
CA SER A 261 -27.23 -70.01 -31.12
C SER A 261 -26.80 -71.36 -31.70
N SER A 262 -27.41 -72.44 -31.21
CA SER A 262 -27.28 -73.80 -31.74
C SER A 262 -28.43 -74.06 -32.70
N GLY A 263 -28.18 -74.67 -33.86
CA GLY A 263 -29.19 -75.35 -34.70
C GLY A 263 -30.18 -74.45 -35.43
#